data_AF-A0A1M6VIH2-F1
#
_entry.id   AF-A0A1M6VIH2-F1
#
_cell.length_a   1.000
_cell.length_b   1.000
_cell.length_c   1.000
_cell.angle_alpha   90.00
_cell.angle_beta   90.00
_cell.angle_gamma   90.00
#
_symmetry.space_group_name_H-M   'P 1'
#
loop_
_entity.id
_entity.type
_entity.pdbx_description
1 polymer ?
#
loop_
_entity_poly.entity_id
_entity_poly.type
_entity_poly.pdbx_seq_one_letter_code
_entity_poly.pdbx_strand_id
1 'polypeptide(L)'
;MQFFVKHLYLLAPILALSALFGVYKLIQANSRPIPKYEPQQFVETWSAEEYMRHLNLKPFNQREVHRLLLKRTRQKEGVYLESLLPAMDTAGIEVVHCFHKVMGDDYVPVITSGNDYPYHKPNSKHYKNAAMDFRINDVPVTKRREIVEMIQDRLGERFRVLWEKGEMEHLHVEMND
;
A
#
# COMPACT_ATOMS: atom_id res chain seq x y z
N MET A 1 73.75 -4.33 3.29
CA MET A 1 72.54 -5.13 2.98
C MET A 1 71.55 -5.25 4.16
N GLN A 2 71.99 -5.34 5.42
CA GLN A 2 71.09 -5.48 6.59
C GLN A 2 70.20 -4.25 6.92
N PHE A 3 70.61 -3.04 6.52
CA PHE A 3 69.84 -1.82 6.83
C PHE A 3 68.53 -1.73 6.03
N PHE A 4 68.55 -2.11 4.75
CA PHE A 4 67.40 -2.09 3.86
C PHE A 4 66.32 -3.12 4.24
N VAL A 5 66.73 -4.32 4.66
CA VAL A 5 65.79 -5.37 5.09
C VAL A 5 65.06 -4.96 6.38
N LYS A 6 65.75 -4.24 7.29
CA LYS A 6 65.18 -3.74 8.54
C LYS A 6 64.12 -2.66 8.39
N HIS A 7 63.90 -2.09 7.21
CA HIS A 7 62.91 -1.01 7.02
C HIS A 7 61.87 -1.39 5.96
N LEU A 8 61.96 -2.60 5.40
CA LEU A 8 61.04 -3.13 4.40
C LEU A 8 59.60 -3.24 4.94
N TYR A 9 59.45 -3.44 6.26
CA TYR A 9 58.13 -3.47 6.91
C TYR A 9 57.42 -2.10 6.91
N LEU A 10 58.15 -0.99 6.70
CA LEU A 10 57.56 0.36 6.57
C LEU A 10 56.98 0.61 5.17
N LEU A 11 57.33 -0.19 4.16
CA LEU A 11 56.77 -0.07 2.81
C LEU A 11 55.31 -0.55 2.75
N ALA A 12 54.96 -1.60 3.50
CA ALA A 12 53.61 -2.16 3.52
C ALA A 12 52.53 -1.12 3.95
N PRO A 13 52.68 -0.36 5.06
CA PRO A 13 51.70 0.65 5.43
C PRO A 13 51.67 1.83 4.43
N ILE A 14 52.80 2.22 3.84
CA ILE A 14 52.85 3.29 2.83
C ILE A 14 52.10 2.88 1.55
N LEU A 15 52.27 1.64 1.10
CA LEU A 15 51.54 1.09 -0.04
C LEU A 15 50.05 0.95 0.26
N ALA A 16 49.68 0.53 1.48
CA ALA A 16 48.28 0.45 1.89
C ALA A 16 47.59 1.82 1.91
N LEU A 17 48.25 2.85 2.44
CA LEU A 17 47.74 4.22 2.42
C LEU A 17 47.62 4.76 0.99
N SER A 18 48.59 4.47 0.13
CA SER A 18 48.56 4.88 -1.28
C SER A 18 47.42 4.20 -2.04
N ALA A 19 47.16 2.92 -1.78
CA ALA A 19 46.04 2.18 -2.36
C ALA A 19 44.68 2.73 -1.90
N LEU A 20 44.53 3.00 -0.60
CA LEU A 20 43.32 3.62 -0.05
C LEU A 20 43.04 4.99 -0.65
N PHE A 21 44.09 5.81 -0.82
CA PHE A 21 43.95 7.11 -1.47
C PHE A 21 43.56 7.00 -2.94
N GLY A 22 44.13 6.02 -3.67
CA GLY A 22 43.75 5.72 -5.05
C GLY A 22 42.27 5.33 -5.20
N VAL A 23 41.79 4.44 -4.33
CA VAL A 23 40.37 4.04 -4.28
C VAL A 23 39.47 5.23 -3.97
N TYR A 24 39.84 6.06 -2.99
CA TYR A 24 39.10 7.27 -2.65
C TYR A 24 38.97 8.23 -3.84
N LYS A 25 40.06 8.45 -4.58
CA LYS A 25 40.05 9.28 -5.79
C LYS A 25 39.20 8.69 -6.90
N LEU A 26 39.17 7.37 -7.06
CA LEU A 26 38.34 6.68 -8.05
C LEU A 26 36.84 6.85 -7.74
N ILE A 27 36.46 6.76 -6.45
CA ILE A 27 35.09 6.99 -5.99
C ILE A 27 34.68 8.44 -6.23
N GLN A 28 35.55 9.41 -5.91
CA GLN A 28 35.28 10.83 -6.20
C GLN A 28 35.23 11.16 -7.71
N ALA A 29 35.99 10.46 -8.55
CA ALA A 29 35.94 10.67 -9.99
C ALA A 29 34.65 10.10 -10.63
N ASN A 30 33.99 9.15 -9.95
CA ASN A 30 32.79 8.49 -10.45
C ASN A 30 31.47 9.03 -9.85
N SER A 31 31.50 10.19 -9.18
CA SER A 31 30.30 10.92 -8.76
C SER A 31 29.65 11.62 -9.95
N ARG A 32 29.17 10.83 -10.92
CA ARG A 32 28.26 11.32 -11.94
C ARG A 32 27.00 11.83 -11.23
N PRO A 33 26.47 13.00 -11.59
CA PRO A 33 25.17 13.42 -11.08
C PRO A 33 24.15 12.35 -11.47
N ILE A 34 23.42 11.84 -10.49
CA ILE A 34 22.29 10.94 -10.74
C ILE A 34 21.34 11.73 -11.65
N PRO A 35 21.01 11.23 -12.86
CA PRO A 35 20.05 11.91 -13.72
C PRO A 35 18.76 12.09 -12.93
N LYS A 36 18.28 13.33 -12.84
CA LYS A 36 17.00 13.63 -12.21
C LYS A 36 15.93 12.87 -12.98
N TYR A 37 15.46 11.76 -12.41
CA TYR A 37 14.30 11.05 -12.91
C TYR A 37 13.07 11.84 -12.48
N GLU A 38 12.49 12.57 -13.42
CA GLU A 38 11.15 13.14 -13.24
C GLU A 38 10.15 12.08 -13.70
N PRO A 39 9.42 11.44 -12.78
CA PRO A 39 8.37 10.51 -13.19
C PRO A 39 7.34 11.29 -14.00
N GLN A 40 7.22 10.98 -15.29
CA GLN A 40 6.07 11.41 -16.07
C GLN A 40 4.84 10.77 -15.44
N GLN A 41 4.11 11.55 -14.65
CA GLN A 41 2.80 11.16 -14.15
C GLN A 41 1.85 11.18 -15.34
N PHE A 42 1.77 10.06 -16.05
CA PHE A 42 0.72 9.86 -17.02
C PHE A 42 -0.58 9.70 -16.25
N VAL A 43 -1.31 10.80 -16.11
CA VAL A 43 -2.70 10.76 -15.64
C VAL A 43 -3.49 10.17 -16.79
N GLU A 44 -3.70 8.86 -16.74
CA GLU A 44 -4.56 8.15 -17.67
C GLU A 44 -6.00 8.65 -17.43
N THR A 45 -6.41 9.70 -18.15
CA THR A 45 -7.77 10.24 -18.10
C THR A 45 -8.59 9.48 -19.13
N TRP A 46 -9.36 8.50 -18.67
CA TRP A 46 -10.31 7.79 -19.51
C TRP A 46 -11.57 8.63 -19.64
N SER A 47 -12.02 8.89 -20.87
CA SER A 47 -13.39 9.38 -21.07
C SER A 47 -14.39 8.30 -20.64
N ALA A 48 -15.59 8.67 -20.20
CA ALA A 48 -16.61 7.71 -19.78
C ALA A 48 -16.95 6.71 -20.90
N GLU A 49 -16.93 7.14 -22.16
CA GLU A 49 -17.17 6.28 -23.33
C GLU A 49 -16.01 5.32 -23.62
N GLU A 50 -14.75 5.74 -23.45
CA GLU A 50 -13.60 4.84 -23.54
C GLU A 50 -13.59 3.82 -22.41
N TYR A 51 -13.95 4.24 -21.20
CA TYR A 51 -14.09 3.36 -20.04
C TYR A 51 -15.14 2.26 -20.31
N MET A 52 -16.31 2.64 -20.85
CA MET A 52 -17.36 1.68 -21.22
C MET A 52 -16.97 0.77 -22.39
N ARG A 53 -16.19 1.26 -23.38
CA ARG A 53 -15.63 0.40 -24.43
C ARG A 53 -14.64 -0.61 -23.90
N HIS A 54 -13.78 -0.21 -22.97
CA HIS A 54 -12.78 -1.12 -22.37
C HIS A 54 -13.47 -2.24 -21.56
N LEU A 55 -14.49 -1.88 -20.78
CA LEU A 55 -15.35 -2.82 -20.04
C LEU A 55 -15.99 -3.89 -20.94
N ASN A 56 -16.45 -3.51 -22.13
CA ASN A 56 -17.10 -4.43 -23.07
C ASN A 56 -16.12 -5.38 -23.79
N LEU A 57 -14.81 -5.13 -23.73
CA LEU A 57 -13.79 -5.87 -24.49
C LEU A 57 -12.88 -6.73 -23.63
N LYS A 58 -12.73 -6.42 -22.33
CA LYS A 58 -11.89 -7.20 -21.42
C LYS A 58 -12.38 -7.06 -19.97
N PRO A 59 -12.65 -8.17 -19.25
CA PRO A 59 -12.92 -8.09 -17.82
C PRO A 59 -11.69 -7.51 -17.10
N PHE A 60 -11.94 -6.69 -16.07
CA PHE A 60 -10.85 -6.15 -15.25
C PHE A 60 -9.99 -7.28 -14.70
N ASN A 61 -8.67 -7.13 -14.83
CA ASN A 61 -7.73 -8.02 -14.15
C ASN A 61 -7.58 -7.60 -12.68
N GLN A 62 -7.07 -8.52 -11.85
CA GLN A 62 -6.88 -8.29 -10.40
C GLN A 62 -6.10 -6.99 -10.12
N ARG A 63 -5.06 -6.69 -10.89
CA ARG A 63 -4.23 -5.50 -10.68
C ARG A 63 -5.01 -4.20 -10.95
N GLU A 64 -5.94 -4.21 -11.89
CA GLU A 64 -6.81 -3.07 -12.17
C GLU A 64 -7.80 -2.83 -11.04
N VAL A 65 -8.41 -3.88 -10.49
CA VAL A 65 -9.30 -3.78 -9.32
C VAL A 65 -8.53 -3.27 -8.10
N HIS A 66 -7.35 -3.82 -7.83
CA HIS A 66 -6.49 -3.35 -6.74
C HIS A 66 -6.13 -1.87 -6.89
N ARG A 67 -5.69 -1.45 -8.09
CA ARG A 67 -5.40 -0.04 -8.38
C ARG A 67 -6.64 0.86 -8.23
N LEU A 68 -7.81 0.37 -8.62
CA LEU A 68 -9.05 1.11 -8.46
C LEU A 68 -9.36 1.32 -6.97
N LEU A 69 -9.15 0.30 -6.13
CA LEU A 69 -9.33 0.40 -4.68
C LEU A 69 -8.38 1.45 -4.10
N LEU A 70 -7.10 1.41 -4.46
CA LEU A 70 -6.11 2.40 -4.04
C LEU A 70 -6.47 3.82 -4.50
N LYS A 71 -7.02 3.98 -5.72
CA LYS A 71 -7.43 5.29 -6.25
C LYS A 71 -8.70 5.84 -5.61
N ARG A 72 -9.61 4.99 -5.14
CA ARG A 72 -10.90 5.41 -4.56
C ARG A 72 -10.89 5.44 -3.04
N THR A 73 -9.75 5.18 -2.40
CA THR A 73 -9.60 5.25 -0.95
C THR A 73 -8.35 6.03 -0.58
N ARG A 74 -8.30 6.50 0.67
CA ARG A 74 -7.05 6.96 1.30
C ARG A 74 -6.59 5.91 2.29
N GLN A 75 -5.30 5.70 2.40
CA GLN A 75 -4.72 4.79 3.40
C GLN A 75 -4.15 5.62 4.54
N LYS A 76 -4.40 5.20 5.79
CA LYS A 76 -3.66 5.74 6.94
C LYS A 76 -2.18 5.46 6.75
N GLU A 77 -1.32 6.35 7.24
CA GLU A 77 0.13 6.16 7.18
C GLU A 77 0.54 4.81 7.78
N GLY A 78 1.38 4.07 7.05
CA GLY A 78 1.86 2.75 7.44
C GLY A 78 0.91 1.58 7.12
N VAL A 79 -0.26 1.83 6.53
CA VAL A 79 -1.16 0.76 6.09
C VAL A 79 -0.69 0.18 4.76
N TYR A 80 -0.55 -1.13 4.72
CA TYR A 80 -0.17 -1.90 3.53
C TYR A 80 -1.38 -2.68 3.00
N LEU A 81 -1.53 -2.70 1.67
CA LEU A 81 -2.62 -3.41 0.96
C LEU A 81 -2.11 -4.33 -0.17
N GLU A 82 -0.82 -4.30 -0.51
CA GLU A 82 -0.24 -4.95 -1.69
C GLU A 82 -0.38 -6.49 -1.70
N SER A 83 -0.62 -7.11 -0.55
CA SER A 83 -0.73 -8.57 -0.43
C SER A 83 -2.15 -9.06 -0.21
N LEU A 84 -3.16 -8.17 -0.27
CA LEU A 84 -4.56 -8.54 -0.12
C LEU A 84 -4.96 -9.65 -1.09
N LEU A 85 -5.82 -10.55 -0.61
CA LEU A 85 -6.46 -11.52 -1.49
C LEU A 85 -7.30 -10.78 -2.55
N PRO A 86 -7.36 -11.26 -3.81
CA PRO A 86 -8.16 -10.63 -4.86
C PRO A 86 -9.64 -10.40 -4.47
N ALA A 87 -10.20 -11.30 -3.66
CA ALA A 87 -11.56 -11.16 -3.17
C ALA A 87 -11.74 -9.96 -2.22
N MET A 88 -10.69 -9.59 -1.48
CA MET A 88 -10.69 -8.39 -0.63
C MET A 88 -10.64 -7.12 -1.46
N ASP A 89 -9.93 -7.10 -2.59
CA ASP A 89 -9.95 -5.93 -3.50
C ASP A 89 -11.39 -5.65 -3.97
N THR A 90 -12.09 -6.70 -4.43
CA THR A 90 -13.50 -6.60 -4.84
C THR A 90 -14.39 -6.16 -3.67
N ALA A 91 -14.22 -6.75 -2.47
CA ALA A 91 -14.98 -6.35 -1.31
C ALA A 91 -14.76 -4.88 -0.93
N GLY A 92 -13.51 -4.39 -1.04
CA GLY A 92 -13.17 -2.99 -0.81
C GLY A 92 -13.86 -2.05 -1.79
N ILE A 93 -13.96 -2.43 -3.07
CA ILE A 93 -14.71 -1.64 -4.07
C ILE A 93 -16.20 -1.58 -3.74
N GLU A 94 -16.80 -2.69 -3.30
CA GLU A 94 -18.21 -2.69 -2.85
C GLU A 94 -18.42 -1.83 -1.61
N VAL A 95 -17.49 -1.86 -0.64
CA VAL A 95 -17.49 -0.96 0.52
C VAL A 95 -17.47 0.49 0.05
N VAL A 96 -16.54 0.84 -0.83
CA VAL A 96 -16.42 2.18 -1.43
C VAL A 96 -17.72 2.59 -2.13
N HIS A 97 -18.35 1.69 -2.87
CA HIS A 97 -19.65 1.94 -3.50
C HIS A 97 -20.73 2.29 -2.47
N CYS A 98 -20.82 1.54 -1.37
CA CYS A 98 -21.79 1.80 -0.30
C CYS A 98 -21.56 3.15 0.38
N PHE A 99 -20.30 3.51 0.64
CA PHE A 99 -19.96 4.84 1.14
C PHE A 99 -20.44 5.94 0.18
N HIS A 100 -20.18 5.82 -1.12
CA HIS A 100 -20.64 6.81 -2.10
C HIS A 100 -22.16 6.93 -2.18
N LYS A 101 -22.90 5.81 -2.05
CA LYS A 101 -24.36 5.83 -2.03
C LYS A 101 -24.94 6.65 -0.87
N VAL A 102 -24.30 6.60 0.29
CA VAL A 102 -24.80 7.25 1.52
C VAL A 102 -24.18 8.63 1.75
N MET A 103 -22.92 8.83 1.35
CA MET A 103 -22.13 10.04 1.61
C MET A 103 -21.94 10.94 0.38
N GLY A 104 -22.24 10.46 -0.82
CA GLY A 104 -21.97 11.12 -2.09
C GLY A 104 -20.67 10.64 -2.75
N ASP A 105 -20.59 10.78 -4.08
CA ASP A 105 -19.51 10.23 -4.91
C ASP A 105 -18.12 10.87 -4.66
N ASP A 106 -18.10 12.06 -4.04
CA ASP A 106 -16.90 12.80 -3.66
C ASP A 106 -16.30 12.33 -2.33
N TYR A 107 -17.04 11.53 -1.54
CA TYR A 107 -16.53 11.01 -0.29
C TYR A 107 -15.41 10.00 -0.55
N VAL A 108 -14.25 10.16 0.09
CA VAL A 108 -13.12 9.23 -0.07
C VAL A 108 -12.92 8.44 1.23
N PRO A 109 -13.36 7.16 1.30
CA PRO A 109 -13.20 6.32 2.48
C PRO A 109 -11.72 6.16 2.86
N VAL A 110 -11.47 6.06 4.16
CA VAL A 110 -10.11 5.87 4.69
C VAL A 110 -9.95 4.45 5.17
N ILE A 111 -8.98 3.72 4.62
CA ILE A 111 -8.56 2.40 5.11
C ILE A 111 -7.58 2.62 6.27
N THR A 112 -7.92 2.08 7.45
CA THR A 112 -7.14 2.21 8.68
C THR A 112 -6.28 1.00 8.98
N SER A 113 -6.60 -0.15 8.38
CA SER A 113 -5.82 -1.39 8.45
C SER A 113 -6.14 -2.29 7.25
N GLY A 114 -5.20 -3.16 6.89
CA GLY A 114 -5.26 -4.08 5.77
C GLY A 114 -4.40 -5.31 6.04
N ASN A 115 -3.30 -5.48 5.30
CA ASN A 115 -2.33 -6.55 5.57
C ASN A 115 -1.14 -6.10 6.43
N ASP A 116 -1.36 -5.14 7.32
CA ASP A 116 -0.34 -4.56 8.18
C ASP A 116 -0.05 -5.40 9.44
N TYR A 117 1.14 -5.17 10.01
CA TYR A 117 1.69 -5.82 11.20
C TYR A 117 2.17 -4.69 12.14
N PRO A 118 2.16 -4.77 13.50
CA PRO A 118 1.93 -5.94 14.39
C PRO A 118 0.64 -5.93 15.25
N TYR A 119 -0.31 -5.03 15.06
CA TYR A 119 -1.30 -4.70 16.11
C TYR A 119 -2.62 -5.50 16.10
N HIS A 120 -2.62 -6.75 15.61
CA HIS A 120 -3.83 -7.58 15.61
C HIS A 120 -3.75 -8.80 16.54
N LYS A 121 -4.92 -9.31 16.95
CA LYS A 121 -5.03 -10.52 17.78
C LYS A 121 -4.33 -11.72 17.12
N PRO A 122 -3.76 -12.65 17.91
CA PRO A 122 -3.28 -13.93 17.39
C PRO A 122 -4.41 -14.62 16.62
N ASN A 123 -4.19 -14.96 15.35
CA ASN A 123 -5.17 -15.49 14.37
C ASN A 123 -6.09 -14.47 13.68
N SER A 124 -5.81 -13.17 13.78
CA SER A 124 -6.47 -12.16 12.97
C SER A 124 -6.39 -12.47 11.46
N LYS A 125 -7.48 -12.22 10.75
CA LYS A 125 -7.58 -12.35 9.29
C LYS A 125 -6.73 -11.31 8.55
N HIS A 126 -6.34 -10.22 9.20
CA HIS A 126 -5.36 -9.26 8.67
C HIS A 126 -4.02 -9.94 8.35
N TYR A 127 -3.55 -10.84 9.23
CA TYR A 127 -2.31 -11.61 9.00
C TYR A 127 -2.43 -12.64 7.87
N LYS A 128 -3.65 -12.92 7.41
CA LYS A 128 -3.95 -13.81 6.29
C LYS A 128 -4.30 -13.03 5.02
N ASN A 129 -4.10 -11.72 5.01
CA ASN A 129 -4.46 -10.82 3.90
C ASN A 129 -5.95 -10.86 3.53
N ALA A 130 -6.80 -11.22 4.50
CA ALA A 130 -8.21 -11.52 4.31
C ALA A 130 -9.12 -10.61 5.16
N ALA A 131 -8.62 -9.43 5.56
CA ALA A 131 -9.40 -8.42 6.27
C ALA A 131 -8.94 -6.99 5.92
N MET A 132 -9.86 -6.03 6.09
CA MET A 132 -9.63 -4.60 5.93
C MET A 132 -10.51 -3.81 6.90
N ASP A 133 -9.95 -2.73 7.42
CA ASP A 133 -10.64 -1.80 8.32
C ASP A 133 -10.83 -0.46 7.65
N PHE A 134 -12.05 0.07 7.73
CA PHE A 134 -12.40 1.39 7.22
C PHE A 134 -12.77 2.32 8.37
N ARG A 135 -12.24 3.54 8.33
CA ARG A 135 -12.69 4.62 9.21
C ARG A 135 -14.17 4.89 8.97
N ILE A 136 -14.91 4.95 10.07
CA ILE A 136 -16.35 5.30 10.05
C ILE A 136 -16.70 6.38 11.09
N ASN A 137 -15.74 6.78 11.93
CA ASN A 137 -15.96 7.74 13.02
C ASN A 137 -16.18 9.19 12.55
N ASP A 138 -15.87 9.50 11.29
CA ASP A 138 -16.13 10.78 10.62
C ASP A 138 -17.49 10.82 9.91
N VAL A 139 -18.16 9.68 9.80
CA VAL A 139 -19.53 9.58 9.25
C VAL A 139 -20.56 9.91 10.35
N PRO A 140 -21.67 10.62 10.05
CA PRO A 140 -22.76 10.80 11.00
C PRO A 140 -23.36 9.48 11.47
N VAL A 141 -23.61 9.33 12.79
CA VAL A 141 -24.05 8.06 13.40
C VAL A 141 -25.26 7.43 12.70
N THR A 142 -26.23 8.24 12.27
CA THR A 142 -27.43 7.76 11.53
C THR A 142 -27.07 7.08 10.22
N LYS A 143 -26.07 7.59 9.50
CA LYS A 143 -25.55 7.05 8.24
C LYS A 143 -24.61 5.87 8.43
N ARG A 144 -23.91 5.76 9.59
CA ARG A 144 -23.01 4.62 9.86
C ARG A 144 -23.75 3.30 9.79
N ARG A 145 -24.90 3.23 10.46
CA ARG A 145 -25.72 2.01 10.47
C ARG A 145 -26.20 1.65 9.07
N GLU A 146 -26.67 2.64 8.31
CA GLU A 146 -27.11 2.46 6.93
C GLU A 146 -25.97 1.91 6.04
N ILE A 147 -24.76 2.44 6.16
CA ILE A 147 -23.58 1.95 5.43
C ILE A 147 -23.27 0.50 5.82
N VAL A 148 -23.23 0.18 7.12
CA VAL A 148 -22.93 -1.17 7.61
C VAL A 148 -23.95 -2.19 7.08
N GLU A 149 -25.25 -1.89 7.19
CA GLU A 149 -26.33 -2.75 6.73
C GLU A 149 -26.25 -2.96 5.20
N MET A 150 -25.96 -1.89 4.44
CA MET A 150 -25.80 -1.97 2.99
C MET A 150 -24.60 -2.84 2.59
N ILE A 151 -23.48 -2.73 3.30
CA ILE A 151 -22.28 -3.53 3.01
C ILE A 151 -22.52 -5.00 3.36
N GLN A 152 -23.21 -5.28 4.47
CA GLN A 152 -23.60 -6.64 4.84
C GLN A 152 -24.46 -7.30 3.75
N ASP A 153 -25.47 -6.59 3.24
CA ASP A 153 -26.33 -7.08 2.16
C ASP A 153 -25.54 -7.33 0.87
N ARG A 154 -24.65 -6.39 0.49
CA ARG A 154 -23.88 -6.46 -0.76
C ARG A 154 -22.82 -7.55 -0.78
N LEU A 155 -22.10 -7.74 0.32
CA LEU A 155 -21.04 -8.73 0.41
C LEU A 155 -21.58 -10.14 0.72
N GLY A 156 -22.76 -10.22 1.34
CA GLY A 156 -23.43 -11.46 1.67
C GLY A 156 -22.61 -12.38 2.58
N GLU A 157 -22.92 -13.67 2.54
CA GLU A 157 -22.37 -14.68 3.47
C GLU A 157 -20.88 -15.00 3.25
N ARG A 158 -20.24 -14.46 2.21
CA ARG A 158 -18.81 -14.68 1.94
C ARG A 158 -17.91 -13.86 2.86
N PHE A 159 -18.45 -12.78 3.42
CA PHE A 159 -17.71 -11.86 4.26
C PHE A 159 -18.45 -11.64 5.56
N ARG A 160 -17.67 -11.37 6.60
CA ARG A 160 -18.18 -10.87 7.86
C ARG A 160 -17.86 -9.38 7.95
N VAL A 161 -18.91 -8.60 8.18
CA VAL A 161 -18.84 -7.15 8.25
C VAL A 161 -19.29 -6.74 9.64
N LEU A 162 -18.40 -6.10 10.39
CA LEU A 162 -18.62 -5.70 11.77
C LEU A 162 -18.39 -4.21 11.92
N TRP A 163 -19.30 -3.57 12.66
CA TRP A 163 -19.05 -2.24 13.19
C TRP A 163 -18.42 -2.37 14.57
N GLU A 164 -17.09 -2.28 14.62
CA GLU A 164 -16.34 -2.36 15.88
C GLU A 164 -16.41 -1.01 16.60
N LYS A 165 -17.13 -0.97 17.73
CA LYS A 165 -17.35 0.24 18.53
C LYS A 165 -16.30 0.32 19.65
N GLY A 166 -15.76 1.51 19.91
CA GLY A 166 -14.77 1.75 20.96
C GLY A 166 -13.93 3.00 20.70
N GLU A 167 -12.75 3.09 21.32
CA GLU A 167 -11.81 4.21 21.13
C GLU A 167 -11.31 4.33 19.68
N MET A 168 -11.17 3.20 18.97
CA MET A 168 -10.83 3.14 17.55
C MET A 168 -11.99 2.58 16.75
N GLU A 169 -13.11 3.29 16.75
CA GLU A 169 -14.30 2.90 16.01
C GLU A 169 -14.05 2.80 14.50
N HIS A 170 -14.29 1.62 13.93
CA HIS A 170 -14.10 1.33 12.51
C HIS A 170 -15.09 0.28 12.01
N LEU A 171 -15.17 0.17 10.68
CA LEU A 171 -15.87 -0.90 9.98
C LEU A 171 -14.83 -1.97 9.61
N HIS A 172 -14.94 -3.14 10.21
CA HIS A 172 -14.12 -4.32 9.92
C HIS A 172 -14.80 -5.18 8.87
N VAL A 173 -14.07 -5.56 7.82
CA VAL A 173 -14.54 -6.48 6.78
C VAL A 173 -13.53 -7.61 6.66
N GLU A 174 -13.96 -8.85 6.87
CA GLU A 174 -13.12 -10.04 6.74
C GLU A 174 -13.77 -11.14 5.90
N MET A 175 -12.95 -11.98 5.29
CA MET A 175 -13.42 -13.15 4.56
C MET A 175 -13.72 -14.32 5.50
N ASN A 176 -14.88 -14.96 5.32
CA ASN A 176 -15.22 -16.19 6.03
C ASN A 176 -14.30 -17.35 5.57
N ASP A 177 -14.11 -18.34 6.44
CA ASP A 177 -13.32 -19.56 6.13
C ASP A 177 -14.04 -20.49 5.15
#